data_AF-T0THF0-F1
#
_entry.id   AF-T0THF0-F1
#
_cell.length_a   1.000
_cell.length_b   1.000
_cell.length_c   1.000
_cell.angle_alpha   90.00
_cell.angle_beta   90.00
_cell.angle_gamma   90.00
#
_symmetry.space_group_name_H-M   'P 1'
#
loop_
_entity.id
_entity.type
_entity.pdbx_description
1 polymer ?
#
loop_
_entity_poly.entity_id
_entity_poly.type
_entity_poly.pdbx_seq_one_letter_code
_entity_poly.pdbx_strand_id
1 'polypeptide(L)' 'MAEDCNEKFDFEFMKWILLDGRSNKYVKQYKAVIKKYPDKTIVLKNQKQLNHYMKQIN' A
#
# COMPACT_ATOMS: atom_id res chain seq x y z
N MET A 1 -2.57 18.70 -6.32
CA MET A 1 -3.01 18.55 -4.91
C MET A 1 -2.81 19.87 -4.16
N ALA A 2 -3.22 19.98 -2.89
CA ALA A 2 -3.22 21.21 -2.08
C ALA A 2 -2.02 22.15 -2.34
N GLU A 3 -2.24 23.45 -2.23
CA GLU A 3 -1.22 24.50 -2.41
C GLU A 3 0.06 24.12 -1.62
N ASP A 4 1.20 24.02 -2.33
CA ASP A 4 2.52 23.56 -1.85
C ASP A 4 2.80 22.04 -1.80
N CYS A 5 1.86 21.17 -2.19
CA CYS A 5 2.13 19.73 -2.29
C CYS A 5 2.50 19.34 -3.72
N ASN A 6 3.80 19.35 -4.04
CA ASN A 6 4.30 18.82 -5.30
C ASN A 6 4.12 17.30 -5.30
N GLU A 7 3.11 16.80 -6.02
CA GLU A 7 2.82 15.38 -6.13
C GLU A 7 4.07 14.65 -6.64
N LYS A 8 4.70 13.83 -5.79
CA LYS A 8 5.81 12.94 -6.15
C LYS A 8 5.31 11.75 -6.96
N PHE A 9 4.55 12.03 -8.00
CA PHE A 9 4.14 11.06 -9.01
C PHE A 9 5.17 11.06 -10.15
N ASP A 10 6.44 10.90 -9.77
CA ASP A 10 7.54 10.85 -10.72
C ASP A 10 7.59 9.49 -11.44
N PHE A 11 8.26 9.45 -12.58
CA PHE A 11 8.51 8.24 -13.34
C PHE A 11 9.12 7.11 -12.49
N GLU A 12 10.01 7.42 -11.56
CA GLU A 12 10.58 6.43 -10.63
C GLU A 12 9.50 5.77 -9.77
N PHE A 13 8.54 6.55 -9.28
CA PHE A 13 7.42 6.07 -8.49
C PHE A 13 6.47 5.21 -9.33
N MET A 14 6.17 5.63 -10.57
CA MET A 14 5.36 4.84 -11.50
C MET A 14 6.03 3.51 -11.85
N LYS A 15 7.33 3.53 -12.16
CA LYS A 15 8.12 2.32 -12.46
C LYS A 15 8.12 1.36 -11.26
N TRP A 16 8.24 1.89 -10.05
CA TRP A 16 8.16 1.07 -8.84
C TRP A 16 6.79 0.43 -8.63
N ILE A 17 5.69 1.18 -8.80
CA ILE A 17 4.32 0.63 -8.67
C ILE A 17 4.05 -0.45 -9.73
N LEU A 18 4.44 -0.21 -10.98
CA LEU A 18 4.10 -1.09 -12.11
C LEU A 18 5.00 -2.33 -12.18
N LEU A 19 6.27 -2.23 -11.78
CA LEU A 19 7.28 -3.27 -11.99
C LEU A 19 8.01 -3.66 -10.71
N ASP A 20 8.78 -2.74 -10.12
CA ASP A 20 9.81 -3.09 -9.12
C ASP A 20 9.21 -3.55 -7.78
N GLY A 21 8.14 -2.89 -7.33
CA GLY A 21 7.50 -3.10 -6.04
C GLY A 21 6.81 -4.45 -5.88
N ARG A 22 6.62 -5.21 -6.98
CA ARG A 22 6.06 -6.58 -6.96
C ARG A 22 7.12 -7.68 -6.87
N SER A 23 8.40 -7.32 -6.80
CA SER A 23 9.49 -8.29 -6.65
C SER A 23 9.35 -9.12 -5.37
N ASN A 24 9.78 -10.39 -5.41
CA ASN A 24 9.69 -11.32 -4.28
C ASN A 24 10.37 -10.79 -3.00
N LYS A 25 11.42 -9.97 -3.16
CA LYS A 25 12.10 -9.27 -2.06
C LYS A 25 11.12 -8.40 -1.25
N TYR A 26 10.36 -7.52 -1.91
CA TYR A 26 9.41 -6.64 -1.23
C TYR A 26 8.22 -7.42 -0.65
N VAL A 27 7.73 -8.43 -1.37
CA VAL A 27 6.66 -9.31 -0.85
C VAL A 27 7.07 -9.97 0.47
N LYS A 28 8.31 -10.45 0.58
CA LYS A 28 8.84 -11.02 1.83
C LYS A 28 8.93 -9.97 2.94
N GLN A 29 9.37 -8.75 2.61
CA GLN A 29 9.44 -7.65 3.58
C GLN A 29 8.05 -7.29 4.11
N TYR A 30 7.04 -7.15 3.25
CA TYR A 30 5.67 -6.89 3.68
C TYR A 30 5.13 -8.00 4.59
N LYS A 31 5.35 -9.27 4.26
CA LYS A 31 4.97 -10.41 5.11
C LYS A 31 5.65 -10.35 6.49
N ALA A 32 6.92 -9.96 6.55
CA ALA A 32 7.62 -9.80 7.82
C ALA A 32 7.04 -8.68 8.67
N VAL A 33 6.70 -7.54 8.07
CA VAL A 33 6.05 -6.41 8.77
C VAL A 33 4.67 -6.80 9.30
N ILE A 34 3.84 -7.45 8.47
CA ILE A 34 2.51 -7.95 8.88
C ILE A 34 2.64 -8.91 10.06
N LYS A 35 3.62 -9.83 10.02
CA LYS A 35 3.87 -10.77 11.13
C LYS A 35 4.36 -10.06 12.39
N LYS A 36 5.16 -9.00 12.25
CA LYS A 36 5.76 -8.26 13.38
C LYS A 36 4.75 -7.34 14.07
N TYR A 37 3.78 -6.78 13.33
CA TYR A 37 2.84 -5.81 13.86
C TYR A 37 1.38 -6.15 13.49
N PRO A 38 0.87 -7.34 13.84
CA PRO A 38 -0.47 -7.77 13.45
C PRO A 38 -1.55 -6.80 13.93
N ASP A 39 -1.39 -6.24 15.13
CA ASP A 39 -2.33 -5.31 15.76
C ASP A 39 -2.40 -3.94 15.06
N LYS A 40 -1.37 -3.59 14.28
CA LYS A 40 -1.26 -2.30 13.58
C LYS A 40 -1.41 -2.42 12.06
N THR A 41 -1.71 -3.62 11.56
CA THR A 41 -1.76 -3.90 10.12
C THR A 41 -3.08 -4.52 9.70
N ILE A 42 -3.62 -4.03 8.59
CA ILE A 42 -4.78 -4.61 7.91
C ILE A 42 -4.36 -4.94 6.47
N VAL A 43 -4.72 -6.14 6.00
CA VAL A 43 -4.39 -6.62 4.66
C VAL A 43 -5.66 -6.71 3.83
N LEU A 44 -5.78 -5.86 2.82
CA LEU A 44 -6.91 -5.81 1.90
C LEU A 44 -6.48 -6.35 0.54
N LYS A 45 -7.19 -7.37 0.04
CA LYS A 45 -6.81 -8.07 -1.21
C LYS A 45 -7.72 -7.78 -2.39
N ASN A 46 -8.86 -7.14 -2.16
CA ASN A 46 -9.85 -6.86 -3.21
C ASN A 46 -10.72 -5.66 -2.86
N GLN A 47 -11.42 -5.15 -3.87
CA GLN A 47 -12.29 -3.98 -3.74
C GLN A 47 -13.42 -4.19 -2.70
N LYS A 48 -13.94 -5.42 -2.54
CA LYS A 48 -14.99 -5.69 -1.55
C LYS A 48 -14.48 -5.50 -0.11
N GLN A 49 -13.29 -6.00 0.20
CA GLN A 49 -12.65 -5.83 1.50
C GLN A 49 -12.36 -4.35 1.78
N LEU A 50 -11.87 -3.62 0.78
CA LEU A 50 -11.63 -2.18 0.90
C LEU A 50 -12.93 -1.42 1.18
N ASN A 51 -13.99 -1.69 0.42
CA ASN A 51 -15.29 -1.04 0.60
C ASN A 51 -15.87 -1.33 1.99
N HIS A 52 -15.72 -2.56 2.48
CA HIS A 52 -16.15 -2.93 3.84
C HIS A 52 -15.37 -2.14 4.89
N TYR A 53 -14.05 -2.10 4.78
CA TYR A 53 -13.18 -1.37 5.70
C TYR A 53 -13.52 0.12 5.75
N MET A 54 -13.68 0.77 4.59
CA MET A 54 -14.03 2.20 4.53
C MET A 54 -15.37 2.50 5.20
N LYS A 55 -16.37 1.61 5.12
CA LYS A 55 -17.65 1.76 5.81
C LYS A 55 -17.57 1.60 7.34
N GLN A 56 -16.52 0.96 7.86
CA GLN A 56 -16.35 0.78 9.30
C GLN A 56 -15.68 1.98 9.97
N ILE A 57 -14.95 2.79 9.21
CA ILE A 57 -14.20 3.96 9.71
C ILE A 57 -15.01 5.26 9.56
N ASN A 58 -16.02 5.24 8.68
CA ASN A 58 -16.98 6.32 8.48
C ASN A 58 -18.22 6.14 9.35
#